data_AF-A0A5N7II39-F1
#
_entry.id   AF-A0A5N7II39-F1
#
_cell.length_a   1.000
_cell.length_b   1.000
_cell.length_c   1.000
_cell.angle_alpha   90.00
_cell.angle_beta   90.00
_cell.angle_gamma   90.00
#
_symmetry.space_group_name_H-M   'P 1'
#
loop_
_entity.id
_entity.type
_entity.pdbx_description
1 polymer ?
#
loop_
_entity_poly.entity_id
_entity_poly.type
_entity_poly.pdbx_seq_one_letter_code
_entity_poly.pdbx_strand_id
1 'polypeptide(L)'
;MTEKELMQDLLTSEKQTITAYSTGITESSCANLRNTLLGNFKNDQNIQYMIFDAMKQKGWYPTKDAPDNEVQQLKDEANQMLSELK
;
A
#
# COMPACT_ATOMS: atom_id res chain seq x y z
N MET A 1 1.97 -26.86 -2.54
CA MET A 1 2.50 -25.51 -2.28
C MET A 1 3.53 -25.20 -3.35
N THR A 2 3.12 -24.39 -4.32
CA THR A 2 3.96 -23.86 -5.40
C THR A 2 4.61 -22.55 -4.97
N GLU A 3 5.65 -22.11 -5.70
CA GLU A 3 6.25 -20.78 -5.46
C GLU A 3 5.21 -19.66 -5.61
N LYS A 4 4.28 -19.78 -6.57
CA LYS A 4 3.19 -18.81 -6.76
C LYS A 4 2.23 -18.76 -5.56
N GLU A 5 1.86 -19.91 -5.01
CA GLU A 5 1.03 -19.98 -3.80
C GLU A 5 1.74 -19.36 -2.61
N LEU A 6 3.03 -19.66 -2.41
CA LEU A 6 3.83 -19.07 -1.35
C LEU A 6 3.92 -17.53 -1.47
N MET A 7 4.17 -17.02 -2.68
CA MET A 7 4.20 -15.57 -2.93
C MET A 7 2.84 -14.91 -2.68
N GLN A 8 1.75 -15.60 -2.99
CA GLN A 8 0.40 -15.11 -2.70
C GLN A 8 0.12 -15.06 -1.19
N ASP A 9 0.60 -16.05 -0.43
CA ASP A 9 0.51 -16.06 1.03
C ASP A 9 1.32 -14.92 1.64
N LEU A 10 2.55 -14.70 1.18
CA LEU A 10 3.39 -13.57 1.58
C LEU A 10 2.69 -12.24 1.31
N LEU A 11 2.21 -12.03 0.08
CA LEU A 11 1.49 -10.80 -0.30
C LEU A 11 0.27 -10.56 0.59
N THR A 12 -0.45 -11.62 0.95
CA THR A 12 -1.64 -11.54 1.81
C THR A 12 -1.26 -11.20 3.26
N SER A 13 -0.20 -11.82 3.79
CA SER A 13 0.31 -11.54 5.13
C SER A 13 0.74 -10.09 5.27
N GLU A 14 1.50 -9.56 4.32
CA GLU A 14 1.92 -8.16 4.31
C GLU A 14 0.72 -7.19 4.23
N LYS A 15 -0.35 -7.50 3.47
CA LYS A 15 -1.59 -6.68 3.48
C LYS A 15 -2.20 -6.59 4.88
N GLN A 16 -2.24 -7.71 5.60
CA GLN A 16 -2.77 -7.77 6.95
C GLN A 16 -1.92 -6.94 7.91
N THR A 17 -0.59 -7.07 7.83
CA THR A 17 0.34 -6.31 8.68
C THR A 17 0.25 -4.80 8.42
N ILE A 18 0.24 -4.37 7.15
CA ILE A 18 0.03 -2.97 6.75
C ILE A 18 -1.30 -2.43 7.30
N THR A 19 -2.39 -3.22 7.20
CA THR A 19 -3.69 -2.81 7.75
C THR A 19 -3.64 -2.63 9.26
N ALA A 20 -3.01 -3.57 9.98
CA ALA A 20 -2.86 -3.49 11.44
C ALA A 20 -2.04 -2.25 11.85
N TYR A 21 -0.95 -1.95 11.15
CA TYR A 21 -0.17 -0.74 11.39
C TYR A 21 -0.99 0.52 11.13
N SER A 22 -1.77 0.57 10.05
CA SER A 22 -2.65 1.73 9.77
C SER A 22 -3.59 2.01 10.94
N THR A 23 -4.30 0.98 11.43
CA THR A 23 -5.18 1.10 12.60
C THR A 23 -4.41 1.58 13.83
N GLY A 24 -3.27 0.93 14.14
CA GLY A 24 -2.44 1.29 15.28
C GLY A 24 -1.91 2.72 15.23
N ILE A 25 -1.51 3.22 14.05
CA ILE A 25 -1.02 4.59 13.86
C ILE A 25 -2.16 5.60 14.13
N THR A 26 -3.34 5.34 13.58
CA THR A 26 -4.49 6.24 13.71
C THR A 26 -5.07 6.27 15.11
N GLU A 27 -4.94 5.19 15.86
CA GLU A 27 -5.50 5.05 17.21
C GLU A 27 -4.47 5.27 18.33
N SER A 28 -3.19 5.42 18.02
CA SER A 28 -2.14 5.67 19.02
C SER A 28 -2.10 7.12 19.46
N SER A 29 -2.31 7.37 20.76
CA SER A 29 -2.21 8.70 21.38
C SER A 29 -0.77 9.07 21.80
N CYS A 30 0.12 8.08 21.93
CA CYS A 30 1.51 8.31 22.31
C CYS A 30 2.37 8.61 21.08
N ALA A 31 2.95 9.81 21.01
CA ALA A 31 3.74 10.26 19.86
C ALA A 31 4.95 9.35 19.55
N ASN A 32 5.65 8.89 20.59
CA ASN A 32 6.81 8.00 20.41
C ASN A 32 6.39 6.65 19.82
N LEU A 33 5.29 6.07 20.33
CA LEU A 33 4.74 4.83 19.79
C LEU A 33 4.28 5.02 18.35
N ARG A 34 3.53 6.10 18.06
CA ARG A 34 3.08 6.42 16.71
C ARG A 34 4.25 6.53 15.73
N ASN A 35 5.34 7.18 16.12
CA ASN A 35 6.53 7.32 15.29
C ASN A 35 7.22 5.97 15.02
N THR A 36 7.29 5.09 16.03
CA THR A 36 7.79 3.72 15.84
C THR A 36 6.93 2.93 14.86
N LEU A 37 5.60 2.98 15.02
CA LEU A 37 4.67 2.31 14.11
C LEU A 37 4.79 2.86 12.68
N LEU A 38 4.93 4.17 12.50
CA LEU A 38 5.16 4.79 11.19
C LEU A 38 6.48 4.33 10.55
N GLY A 39 7.54 4.15 11.36
CA GLY A 39 8.81 3.60 10.88
C GLY A 39 8.66 2.18 10.34
N ASN A 40 8.02 1.30 11.13
CA ASN A 40 7.78 -0.08 10.72
C ASN A 40 6.83 -0.18 9.53
N PHE A 41 5.76 0.62 9.51
CA PHE A 41 4.80 0.68 8.41
C PHE A 41 5.47 0.96 7.07
N LYS A 42 6.43 1.91 7.03
CA LYS A 42 7.20 2.21 5.80
C LYS A 42 8.05 1.02 5.35
N ASN A 43 8.65 0.29 6.29
CA ASN A 43 9.44 -0.89 5.96
C ASN A 43 8.57 -1.99 5.34
N ASP A 44 7.42 -2.28 5.94
CA ASP A 44 6.49 -3.31 5.45
C ASP A 44 5.89 -2.92 4.10
N GLN A 45 5.57 -1.64 3.88
CA GLN A 45 5.17 -1.15 2.56
C GLN A 45 6.21 -1.42 1.48
N ASN A 46 7.51 -1.26 1.80
CA ASN A 46 8.58 -1.57 0.86
C ASN A 46 8.68 -3.08 0.59
N ILE A 47 8.58 -3.91 1.63
CA ILE A 47 8.61 -5.38 1.50
C ILE A 47 7.44 -5.86 0.63
N GLN A 48 6.23 -5.38 0.93
CA GLN A 48 5.03 -5.67 0.16
C GLN A 48 5.19 -5.28 -1.31
N TYR A 49 5.78 -4.12 -1.59
CA TYR A 49 6.05 -3.67 -2.96
C TYR A 49 7.03 -4.60 -3.67
N MET A 50 8.10 -5.05 -3.01
CA MET A 50 9.06 -6.01 -3.58
C MET A 50 8.38 -7.35 -3.92
N ILE A 51 7.50 -7.84 -3.05
CA ILE A 51 6.74 -9.08 -3.29
C ILE A 51 5.83 -8.90 -4.51
N PHE A 52 5.06 -7.81 -4.55
CA PHE A 52 4.20 -7.49 -5.69
C PHE A 52 4.99 -7.38 -7.00
N ASP A 53 6.12 -6.66 -7.00
CA ASP A 53 6.93 -6.48 -8.20
C ASP A 53 7.51 -7.81 -8.69
N ALA A 54 8.02 -8.66 -7.78
CA ALA A 54 8.48 -10.00 -8.13
C ALA A 54 7.35 -10.87 -8.72
N MET A 55 6.14 -10.81 -8.17
CA MET A 55 4.98 -11.51 -8.74
C MET A 55 4.59 -10.95 -10.11
N LYS A 56 4.65 -9.63 -10.30
CA LYS A 56 4.38 -8.97 -11.58
C LYS A 56 5.39 -9.40 -12.65
N GLN A 57 6.69 -9.37 -12.35
CA GLN A 57 7.76 -9.79 -13.26
C GLN A 57 7.62 -11.27 -13.68
N LYS A 58 7.13 -12.13 -12.80
CA LYS A 58 6.83 -13.54 -13.09
C LYS A 58 5.48 -13.77 -13.80
N GLY A 59 4.72 -12.72 -14.09
CA GLY A 59 3.40 -12.80 -14.71
C GLY A 59 2.31 -13.38 -13.80
N TRP A 60 2.55 -13.44 -12.49
CA TRP A 60 1.61 -14.00 -11.51
C TRP A 60 0.62 -12.98 -10.99
N TYR A 61 0.92 -11.69 -11.17
CA TYR A 61 0.05 -10.58 -10.80
C TYR A 61 -0.17 -9.66 -12.02
N PRO A 62 -1.17 -9.93 -12.87
CA PRO A 62 -1.44 -9.08 -14.02
C PRO A 62 -1.93 -7.70 -13.55
N THR A 63 -1.40 -6.66 -14.18
CA THR A 63 -1.80 -5.27 -13.94
C THR A 63 -2.18 -4.62 -15.25
N LYS A 64 -3.11 -3.68 -15.21
CA LYS A 64 -3.45 -2.81 -16.32
C LYS A 64 -3.17 -1.38 -15.90
N ASP A 65 -2.51 -0.63 -16.75
CA ASP A 65 -2.37 0.80 -16.53
C ASP A 65 -3.74 1.46 -16.73
N ALA A 66 -4.03 2.47 -15.92
CA ALA A 66 -5.22 3.29 -16.10
C ALA A 66 -5.00 4.23 -17.31
N PRO A 67 -6.06 4.57 -18.07
CA PRO A 67 -5.97 5.57 -19.12
C PRO A 67 -5.47 6.93 -18.59
N ASP A 68 -4.54 7.57 -19.31
CA ASP A 68 -3.92 8.82 -18.87
C ASP A 68 -4.94 9.93 -18.60
N ASN A 69 -6.02 9.99 -19.39
CA ASN A 69 -7.10 10.95 -19.22
C ASN A 69 -7.86 10.74 -17.90
N GLU A 70 -8.08 9.49 -17.49
CA GLU A 70 -8.75 9.16 -16.23
C GLU A 70 -7.84 9.51 -15.04
N VAL A 71 -6.54 9.24 -15.16
CA VAL A 71 -5.55 9.64 -14.15
C VAL A 71 -5.50 11.16 -14.00
N GLN A 72 -5.50 11.91 -15.11
CA GLN A 72 -5.45 13.37 -15.06
C GLN A 72 -6.73 13.96 -14.48
N GLN A 73 -7.90 13.46 -14.91
CA GLN A 73 -9.18 13.90 -14.36
C GLN A 73 -9.25 13.70 -12.84
N LEU A 74 -8.89 12.52 -12.34
CA LEU A 74 -8.91 12.23 -10.89
C LEU A 74 -7.92 13.09 -10.10
N LYS A 75 -6.77 13.43 -10.67
CA LYS A 75 -5.82 14.38 -10.05
C LYS A 75 -6.45 15.76 -9.91
N ASP A 76 -7.11 16.25 -10.95
CA ASP A 76 -7.75 17.58 -10.95
C ASP A 76 -8.91 17.61 -9.94
N GLU A 77 -9.75 16.57 -9.90
CA GLU A 77 -10.83 16.41 -8.92
C GLU A 77 -10.29 16.37 -7.47
N ALA A 78 -9.22 15.62 -7.21
CA ALA A 78 -8.62 15.55 -5.87
C ALA A 78 -8.03 16.91 -5.42
N ASN A 79 -7.41 17.65 -6.33
CA ASN A 79 -6.91 19.00 -6.05
C ASN A 79 -8.05 19.99 -5.76
N GLN A 80 -9.16 19.88 -6.49
CA GLN A 80 -10.34 20.69 -6.24
C GLN A 80 -10.91 20.41 -4.83
N MET A 81 -11.11 19.13 -4.48
CA MET A 81 -11.56 18.74 -3.15
C MET A 81 -10.64 19.28 -2.04
N LEU A 82 -9.32 19.23 -2.24
CA LEU A 82 -8.36 19.79 -1.29
C LEU A 82 -8.51 21.31 -1.13
N SER A 83 -8.86 22.03 -2.19
CA SER A 83 -9.10 23.47 -2.11
C SER A 83 -10.38 23.82 -1.37
N GLU A 84 -11.41 22.97 -1.44
CA GLU A 84 -12.69 23.17 -0.74
C GLU A 84 -12.58 22.90 0.78
N LEU A 85 -11.54 22.18 1.21
CA LEU A 85 -11.27 21.90 2.63
C LEU A 85 -10.44 22.99 3.34
N LYS A 86 -9.88 23.95 2.59
CA LYS A 86 -9.08 25.06 3.12
C LYS A 86 -9.94 26.27 3.43
#